data_AF-A0A0Q9YLZ6-F1
#
_entry.id   AF-A0A0Q9YLZ6-F1
#
_cell.length_a   1.000
_cell.length_b   1.000
_cell.length_c   1.000
_cell.angle_alpha   90.00
_cell.angle_beta   90.00
_cell.angle_gamma   90.00
#
_symmetry.space_group_name_H-M   'P 1'
#
loop_
_entity.id
_entity.type
_entity.pdbx_description
1 polymer ?
#
loop_
_entity_poly.entity_id
_entity_poly.type
_entity_poly.pdbx_seq_one_letter_code
_entity_poly.pdbx_strand_id
1 'polypeptide(L)'
;MAAQYSNRQFFRKTPNLYLAKYFEAKGIQLEVNVNQLQEHDVDILQNALSNLPPDQIAGIEAEFQDINALACEGGILALVDEASFHNDDAFIEEIAAIDGFHAKAIWAFLSKPKYWRGAVRFLHADNVSASFWKKRNDFLNLPPHLENDDTDAFAEAISAYFSGKEGVKIVLLSPITAIKKNISLFIQRTLDKPPLNGFVVL
;
A
#
# COMPACT_ATOMS: atom_id res chain seq x y z
N MET A 1 -8.52 -13.79 -6.27
CA MET A 1 -9.15 -13.98 -4.94
C MET A 1 -8.08 -13.77 -3.90
N ALA A 2 -8.21 -12.76 -3.04
CA ALA A 2 -7.30 -12.62 -1.90
C ALA A 2 -7.49 -13.85 -1.01
N ALA A 3 -6.41 -14.59 -0.72
CA ALA A 3 -6.48 -15.68 0.23
C ALA A 3 -7.00 -15.13 1.56
N GLN A 4 -7.95 -15.83 2.19
CA GLN A 4 -8.43 -15.44 3.50
C GLN A 4 -7.25 -15.37 4.46
N TYR A 5 -7.16 -14.25 5.18
CA TYR A 5 -6.09 -14.03 6.14
C TYR A 5 -6.21 -15.02 7.31
N SER A 6 -5.06 -15.50 7.78
CA SER A 6 -4.94 -16.27 9.01
C SER A 6 -3.58 -15.96 9.65
N ASN A 7 -3.58 -15.62 10.94
CA ASN A 7 -2.35 -15.40 11.72
C ASN A 7 -1.35 -16.55 11.55
N ARG A 8 -1.82 -17.80 11.62
CA ARG A 8 -0.96 -18.97 11.44
C ARG A 8 -0.27 -18.98 10.08
N GLN A 9 -1.03 -18.69 9.01
CA GLN A 9 -0.45 -18.66 7.66
C GLN A 9 0.49 -17.46 7.49
N PHE A 10 0.17 -16.32 8.10
CA PHE A 10 1.00 -15.13 8.11
C PHE A 10 2.36 -15.40 8.78
N PHE A 11 2.35 -16.01 9.98
CA PHE A 11 3.58 -16.40 10.68
C PHE A 11 4.42 -17.40 9.90
N ARG A 12 3.81 -18.36 9.18
CA ARG A 12 4.57 -19.29 8.33
C ARG A 12 5.33 -18.62 7.20
N LYS A 13 4.80 -17.51 6.66
CA LYS A 13 5.39 -16.78 5.53
C LYS A 13 6.34 -15.67 5.96
N THR A 14 6.33 -15.31 7.24
CA THR A 14 7.04 -14.15 7.76
C THR A 14 8.24 -14.62 8.59
N PRO A 15 9.47 -14.22 8.25
CA PRO A 15 10.63 -14.59 9.05
C PRO A 15 10.54 -14.03 10.48
N ASN A 16 10.97 -14.82 11.46
CA ASN A 16 10.91 -14.45 12.89
C ASN A 16 11.61 -13.12 13.19
N LEU A 17 12.69 -12.81 12.47
CA LEU A 17 13.41 -11.53 12.56
C LEU A 17 12.49 -10.31 12.39
N TYR A 18 11.58 -10.33 11.41
CA TYR A 18 10.69 -9.20 11.13
C TYR A 18 9.49 -9.16 12.09
N LEU A 19 9.00 -10.32 12.52
CA LEU A 19 7.99 -10.40 13.59
C LEU A 19 8.53 -9.81 14.90
N ALA A 20 9.75 -10.16 15.29
CA ALA A 20 10.40 -9.62 16.48
C ALA A 20 10.53 -8.09 16.40
N LYS A 21 11.01 -7.56 15.27
CA LYS A 21 11.09 -6.11 15.02
C LYS A 21 9.73 -5.41 15.11
N TYR A 22 8.67 -6.06 14.63
CA TYR A 22 7.32 -5.52 14.73
C TYR A 22 6.86 -5.40 16.19
N PHE A 23 6.99 -6.48 16.97
CA PHE A 23 6.58 -6.45 18.38
C PHE A 23 7.41 -5.46 19.20
N GLU A 24 8.71 -5.37 18.94
CA GLU A 24 9.61 -4.39 19.56
C GLU A 24 9.19 -2.94 19.22
N ALA A 25 8.98 -2.64 17.93
CA ALA A 25 8.58 -1.30 17.48
C ALA A 25 7.22 -0.86 18.04
N LYS A 26 6.34 -1.82 18.34
CA LYS A 26 5.01 -1.58 18.93
C LYS A 26 5.01 -1.61 20.46
N GLY A 27 6.14 -1.93 21.10
CA GLY A 27 6.23 -2.07 22.55
C GLY A 27 5.39 -3.21 23.11
N ILE A 28 5.10 -4.23 22.31
CA ILE A 28 4.29 -5.39 22.69
C ILE A 28 5.20 -6.42 23.36
N GLN A 29 4.88 -6.78 24.60
CA GLN A 29 5.60 -7.80 25.33
C GLN A 29 4.89 -9.15 25.15
N LEU A 30 5.54 -10.05 24.42
CA LEU A 30 5.11 -11.45 24.35
C LEU A 30 5.77 -12.25 25.48
N GLU A 31 5.09 -13.30 25.93
CA GLU A 31 5.63 -14.24 26.92
C GLU A 31 6.81 -15.07 26.37
N VAL A 32 7.02 -15.03 25.06
CA VAL A 32 8.06 -15.78 24.34
C VAL A 32 9.01 -14.84 23.61
N ASN A 33 10.29 -15.21 23.56
CA ASN A 33 11.29 -14.48 22.79
C ASN A 33 11.27 -14.94 21.33
N VAL A 34 10.66 -14.14 20.46
CA VAL A 34 10.49 -14.44 19.02
C VAL A 34 11.83 -14.72 18.31
N ASN A 35 12.92 -14.05 18.71
CA ASN A 35 14.24 -14.24 18.09
C ASN A 35 14.88 -15.60 18.42
N GLN A 36 14.39 -16.29 19.46
CA GLN A 36 14.91 -17.58 19.91
C GLN A 36 14.04 -18.76 19.45
N LEU A 37 12.89 -18.49 18.83
CA LEU A 37 12.01 -19.52 18.27
C LEU A 37 12.60 -20.06 16.97
N GLN A 38 12.35 -21.34 16.69
CA GLN A 38 12.66 -21.87 15.37
C GLN A 38 11.73 -21.24 14.33
N GLU A 39 12.24 -21.07 13.11
CA GLU A 39 11.41 -20.64 11.99
C GLU A 39 10.24 -21.64 11.85
N HIS A 40 9.02 -21.11 11.72
CA HIS A 40 7.76 -21.86 11.64
C HIS A 40 7.21 -22.46 12.95
N ASP A 41 7.71 -22.09 14.13
CA ASP A 41 7.07 -22.36 15.44
C ASP A 41 5.78 -21.55 15.66
N VAL A 42 4.84 -21.73 14.72
CA VAL A 42 3.65 -20.91 14.53
C VAL A 42 2.65 -21.08 15.67
N ASP A 43 2.56 -22.28 16.24
CA ASP A 43 1.64 -22.53 17.35
C ASP A 43 2.10 -21.85 18.64
N ILE A 44 3.42 -21.74 18.87
CA ILE A 44 3.98 -21.02 20.01
C ILE A 44 3.67 -19.52 19.89
N LEU A 45 3.91 -18.95 18.70
CA LEU A 45 3.59 -17.55 18.41
C LEU A 45 2.09 -17.26 18.51
N GLN A 46 1.26 -18.16 17.97
CA GLN A 46 -0.20 -18.00 18.04
C GLN A 46 -0.70 -18.03 19.49
N ASN A 47 -0.19 -18.94 20.31
CA ASN A 47 -0.57 -19.02 21.71
C ASN A 47 -0.12 -17.77 22.48
N ALA A 48 1.11 -17.30 22.24
CA ALA A 48 1.61 -16.07 22.86
C ALA A 48 0.77 -14.84 22.48
N LEU A 49 0.34 -14.74 21.22
CA LEU A 49 -0.55 -13.67 20.77
C LEU A 49 -1.92 -13.75 21.47
N SER A 50 -2.47 -14.96 21.61
CA SER A 50 -3.79 -15.18 22.24
C SER A 50 -3.83 -14.86 23.75
N ASN A 51 -2.68 -14.72 24.40
CA ASN A 51 -2.58 -14.31 25.81
C ASN A 51 -2.59 -12.79 26.00
N LEU A 52 -2.52 -12.00 24.92
CA LEU A 52 -2.60 -10.54 24.99
C LEU A 52 -4.03 -10.05 25.28
N PRO A 53 -4.18 -8.79 25.76
CA PRO A 53 -5.49 -8.16 25.89
C PRO A 53 -6.25 -8.13 24.54
N PRO A 54 -7.57 -8.37 24.51
CA PRO A 54 -8.36 -8.43 23.28
C PRO A 54 -8.20 -7.20 22.36
N ASP A 55 -8.13 -6.01 22.95
CA ASP A 55 -7.94 -4.76 22.18
C ASP A 55 -6.57 -4.71 21.48
N GLN A 56 -5.52 -5.24 22.12
CA GLN A 56 -4.21 -5.35 21.50
C GLN A 56 -4.21 -6.38 20.38
N ILE A 57 -4.85 -7.54 20.60
CA ILE A 57 -4.98 -8.58 19.57
C ILE A 57 -5.67 -8.00 18.34
N ALA A 58 -6.81 -7.33 18.51
CA ALA A 58 -7.56 -6.74 17.40
C ALA A 58 -6.72 -5.71 16.61
N GLY A 59 -5.95 -4.86 17.30
CA GLY A 59 -5.05 -3.91 16.65
C GLY A 59 -3.94 -4.59 15.85
N ILE A 60 -3.30 -5.61 16.41
CA ILE A 60 -2.24 -6.38 15.74
C ILE A 60 -2.80 -7.12 14.53
N GLU A 61 -3.95 -7.77 14.65
CA GLU A 61 -4.58 -8.51 13.55
C GLU A 61 -4.97 -7.59 12.40
N ALA A 62 -5.48 -6.38 12.69
CA ALA A 62 -5.78 -5.39 11.67
C ALA A 62 -4.51 -4.98 10.90
N GLU A 63 -3.42 -4.68 11.62
CA GLU A 63 -2.15 -4.33 10.99
C GLU A 63 -1.55 -5.49 10.19
N PHE A 64 -1.60 -6.72 10.70
CA PHE A 64 -1.13 -7.89 9.96
C PHE A 64 -1.97 -8.20 8.72
N GLN A 65 -3.28 -7.94 8.76
CA GLN A 65 -4.13 -8.03 7.58
C GLN A 65 -3.71 -7.02 6.51
N ASP A 66 -3.48 -5.77 6.90
CA ASP A 66 -2.99 -4.71 5.99
C ASP A 66 -1.63 -5.07 5.39
N ILE A 67 -0.71 -5.55 6.23
CA ILE A 67 0.62 -5.99 5.78
C ILE A 67 0.52 -7.17 4.84
N ASN A 68 -0.30 -8.17 5.16
CA ASN A 68 -0.51 -9.33 4.32
C ASN A 68 -1.13 -8.97 2.97
N ALA A 69 -1.98 -7.95 2.91
CA ALA A 69 -2.55 -7.45 1.66
C ALA A 69 -1.47 -6.87 0.73
N LEU A 70 -0.50 -6.13 1.28
CA LEU A 70 0.64 -5.57 0.54
C LEU A 70 1.77 -6.57 0.28
N ALA A 71 1.82 -7.70 0.99
CA ALA A 71 2.82 -8.76 0.85
C ALA A 71 2.62 -9.62 -0.43
N CYS A 72 2.55 -8.98 -1.58
CA CYS A 72 2.52 -9.59 -2.91
C CYS A 72 3.33 -8.74 -3.89
N GLU A 73 3.61 -9.28 -5.09
CA GLU A 73 4.38 -8.59 -6.12
C GLU A 73 3.84 -7.19 -6.43
N GLY A 74 2.53 -7.06 -6.69
CA GLY A 74 1.90 -5.77 -6.97
C GLY A 74 2.01 -4.79 -5.81
N GLY A 75 1.98 -5.27 -4.57
CA GLY A 75 2.11 -4.43 -3.38
C GLY A 75 3.53 -3.94 -3.14
N ILE A 76 4.54 -4.79 -3.37
CA ILE A 76 5.95 -4.37 -3.31
C ILE A 76 6.26 -3.38 -4.43
N LEU A 77 5.76 -3.60 -5.65
CA LEU A 77 5.88 -2.62 -6.74
C LEU A 77 5.24 -1.28 -6.36
N ALA A 78 4.06 -1.29 -5.73
CA ALA A 78 3.42 -0.05 -5.27
C ALA A 78 4.25 0.71 -4.20
N LEU A 79 4.99 0.00 -3.35
CA LEU A 79 5.93 0.60 -2.40
C LEU A 79 7.16 1.21 -3.11
N VAL A 80 7.68 0.53 -4.12
CA VAL A 80 8.81 1.03 -4.94
C VAL A 80 8.40 2.24 -5.77
N ASP A 81 7.21 2.25 -6.35
CA ASP A 81 6.65 3.39 -7.09
C ASP A 81 6.48 4.62 -6.18
N GLU A 82 5.97 4.40 -4.96
CA GLU A 82 5.86 5.44 -3.94
C GLU A 82 7.21 6.05 -3.58
N ALA A 83 8.23 5.21 -3.40
CA ALA A 83 9.60 5.64 -3.09
C ALA A 83 10.25 6.37 -4.27
N SER A 84 10.09 5.87 -5.49
CA SER A 84 10.58 6.49 -6.73
C SER A 84 10.04 7.90 -6.89
N PHE A 85 8.74 8.11 -6.61
CA PHE A 85 8.15 9.44 -6.63
C PHE A 85 8.75 10.39 -5.59
N HIS A 86 9.14 9.88 -4.42
CA HIS A 86 9.82 10.69 -3.41
C HIS A 86 11.33 10.81 -3.67
N ASN A 87 11.86 10.24 -4.77
CA ASN A 87 13.28 10.14 -5.10
C ASN A 87 14.09 9.51 -3.95
N ASP A 88 13.54 8.47 -3.32
CA ASP A 88 14.17 7.73 -2.22
C ASP A 88 14.82 6.44 -2.75
N ASP A 89 15.91 6.60 -3.51
CA ASP A 89 16.63 5.48 -4.13
C ASP A 89 17.20 4.52 -3.07
N ALA A 90 17.59 5.04 -1.89
CA ALA A 90 18.06 4.25 -0.77
C ALA A 90 16.99 3.24 -0.31
N PHE A 91 15.72 3.66 -0.21
CA PHE A 91 14.64 2.74 0.13
C PHE A 91 14.45 1.65 -0.93
N ILE A 92 14.61 1.99 -2.22
CA ILE A 92 14.47 1.03 -3.33
C ILE A 92 15.58 -0.02 -3.26
N GLU A 93 16.81 0.38 -2.96
CA GLU A 93 17.94 -0.53 -2.77
C GLU A 93 17.75 -1.42 -1.53
N GLU A 94 17.37 -0.82 -0.39
CA GLU A 94 17.14 -1.54 0.87
C GLU A 94 16.01 -2.58 0.75
N ILE A 95 14.88 -2.21 0.15
CA ILE A 95 13.75 -3.15 -0.03
C ILE A 95 14.07 -4.24 -1.06
N ALA A 96 14.96 -3.96 -2.04
CA ALA A 96 15.41 -4.96 -3.01
C ALA A 96 16.28 -6.03 -2.35
N ALA A 97 17.10 -5.65 -1.36
CA ALA A 97 18.01 -6.55 -0.63
C ALA A 97 17.31 -7.50 0.37
N ILE A 98 16.04 -7.26 0.70
CA ILE A 98 15.27 -8.13 1.61
C ILE A 98 14.64 -9.27 0.82
N ASP A 99 14.73 -10.51 1.30
CA ASP A 99 14.07 -11.65 0.65
C ASP A 99 12.65 -11.88 1.19
N GLY A 100 11.71 -12.13 0.27
CA GLY A 100 10.32 -12.48 0.58
C GLY A 100 9.37 -11.28 0.73
N PHE A 101 8.14 -11.42 0.22
CA PHE A 101 7.17 -10.31 0.23
C PHE A 101 6.72 -9.91 1.63
N HIS A 102 6.50 -10.87 2.53
CA HIS A 102 6.09 -10.59 3.92
C HIS A 102 7.16 -9.85 4.70
N ALA A 103 8.43 -10.23 4.52
CA ALA A 103 9.58 -9.54 5.10
C ALA A 103 9.66 -8.09 4.60
N LYS A 104 9.60 -7.89 3.27
CA LYS A 104 9.59 -6.55 2.65
C LYS A 104 8.45 -5.69 3.17
N ALA A 105 7.24 -6.24 3.25
CA ALA A 105 6.05 -5.52 3.67
C ALA A 105 6.14 -5.09 5.14
N ILE A 106 6.53 -5.97 6.07
CA ILE A 106 6.73 -5.59 7.48
C ILE A 106 7.83 -4.53 7.60
N TRP A 107 8.95 -4.74 6.92
CA TRP A 107 10.05 -3.78 6.97
C TRP A 107 9.60 -2.40 6.51
N ALA A 108 8.91 -2.31 5.36
CA ALA A 108 8.39 -1.05 4.82
C ALA A 108 7.34 -0.40 5.73
N PHE A 109 6.47 -1.21 6.34
CA PHE A 109 5.46 -0.76 7.31
C PHE A 109 6.10 -0.03 8.49
N LEU A 110 7.21 -0.57 9.00
CA LEU A 110 7.93 -0.01 10.15
C LEU A 110 8.87 1.14 9.76
N SER A 111 9.59 1.02 8.64
CA SER A 111 10.64 1.97 8.25
C SER A 111 10.10 3.24 7.60
N LYS A 112 9.05 3.14 6.78
CA LYS A 112 8.49 4.26 6.02
C LYS A 112 6.96 4.26 5.99
N PRO A 113 6.28 4.55 7.12
CA PRO A 113 4.81 4.68 7.16
C PRO A 113 4.23 5.67 6.14
N LYS A 114 5.03 6.68 5.74
CA LYS A 114 4.65 7.68 4.72
C LYS A 114 4.32 7.05 3.36
N TYR A 115 5.03 6.00 2.95
CA TYR A 115 4.84 5.35 1.64
C TYR A 115 3.70 4.34 1.68
N TRP A 116 3.41 3.79 2.86
CA TRP A 116 2.37 2.80 3.07
C TRP A 116 1.00 3.25 2.52
N ARG A 117 0.55 4.45 2.89
CA ARG A 117 -0.78 4.95 2.50
C ARG A 117 -0.93 5.08 0.98
N GLY A 118 0.12 5.49 0.29
CA GLY A 118 0.10 5.61 -1.16
C GLY A 118 0.13 4.24 -1.83
N ALA A 119 0.97 3.33 -1.34
CA ALA A 119 1.09 1.98 -1.87
C ALA A 119 -0.21 1.18 -1.75
N VAL A 120 -0.92 1.27 -0.61
CA VAL A 120 -2.25 0.66 -0.43
C VAL A 120 -3.24 1.17 -1.50
N ARG A 121 -3.22 2.47 -1.80
CA ARG A 121 -4.13 3.06 -2.80
C ARG A 121 -3.81 2.62 -4.22
N PHE A 122 -2.52 2.55 -4.58
CA PHE A 122 -2.11 2.03 -5.88
C PHE A 122 -2.47 0.57 -6.05
N LEU A 123 -2.14 -0.26 -5.05
CA LEU A 123 -2.50 -1.67 -5.08
C LEU A 123 -4.03 -1.86 -5.18
N HIS A 124 -4.81 -1.04 -4.49
CA HIS A 124 -6.27 -1.08 -4.63
C HIS A 124 -6.70 -0.72 -6.06
N ALA A 125 -6.18 0.39 -6.63
CA ALA A 125 -6.51 0.81 -7.98
C ALA A 125 -6.14 -0.24 -9.03
N ASP A 126 -4.98 -0.88 -8.92
CA ASP A 126 -4.54 -1.93 -9.83
C ASP A 126 -5.42 -3.19 -9.76
N ASN A 127 -6.06 -3.43 -8.61
CA ASN A 127 -6.96 -4.56 -8.41
C ASN A 127 -8.42 -4.26 -8.80
N VAL A 128 -8.76 -3.02 -9.17
CA VAL A 128 -10.08 -2.68 -9.72
C VAL A 128 -10.23 -3.33 -11.09
N SER A 129 -11.26 -4.17 -11.26
CA SER A 129 -11.52 -4.85 -12.53
C SER A 129 -11.66 -3.86 -13.69
N ALA A 130 -11.07 -4.21 -14.85
CA ALA A 130 -11.14 -3.47 -16.10
C ALA A 130 -12.58 -3.04 -16.48
N SER A 131 -13.59 -3.84 -16.13
CA SER A 131 -15.00 -3.53 -16.38
C SER A 131 -15.52 -2.28 -15.65
N PHE A 132 -14.92 -1.91 -14.53
CA PHE A 132 -15.25 -0.69 -13.80
C PHE A 132 -14.52 0.53 -14.35
N TRP A 133 -13.44 0.32 -15.10
CA TRP A 133 -12.71 1.39 -15.76
C TRP A 133 -13.47 1.84 -17.02
N LYS A 134 -13.95 3.08 -17.02
CA LYS A 134 -14.51 3.70 -18.22
C LYS A 134 -13.40 4.41 -18.99
N LYS A 135 -13.05 3.88 -20.16
CA LYS A 135 -12.15 4.56 -21.07
C LYS A 135 -12.83 5.80 -21.65
N ARG A 136 -12.17 6.96 -21.57
CA ARG A 136 -12.62 8.22 -22.15
C ARG A 136 -11.82 8.48 -23.43
N ASN A 137 -12.40 8.11 -24.57
CA ASN A 137 -11.81 8.32 -25.90
C ASN A 137 -12.18 9.69 -26.51
N ASP A 138 -12.97 10.48 -25.78
CA ASP A 138 -13.54 11.77 -26.18
C ASP A 138 -12.62 12.96 -25.87
N PHE A 139 -11.41 12.71 -25.39
CA PHE A 139 -10.44 13.75 -25.06
C PHE A 139 -9.52 14.09 -26.22
N LEU A 140 -9.23 15.38 -26.39
CA LEU A 140 -8.15 15.83 -27.27
C LEU A 140 -6.82 15.28 -26.72
N ASN A 141 -5.95 14.80 -27.60
CA ASN A 141 -4.64 14.24 -27.25
C ASN A 141 -3.64 15.38 -26.91
N LEU A 142 -3.96 16.13 -25.86
CA LEU A 142 -3.14 17.22 -25.33
C LEU A 142 -2.35 16.72 -24.12
N PRO A 143 -1.11 17.17 -23.93
CA PRO A 143 -0.38 16.89 -22.71
C PRO A 143 -1.16 17.42 -21.51
N PRO A 144 -1.20 16.69 -20.38
CA PRO A 144 -1.87 17.18 -19.19
C PRO A 144 -1.19 18.45 -18.71
N HIS A 145 -1.99 19.48 -18.39
CA HIS A 145 -1.49 20.65 -17.71
C HIS A 145 -1.26 20.29 -16.24
N LEU A 146 -0.02 20.43 -15.76
CA LEU A 146 0.40 19.97 -14.43
C LEU A 146 0.91 21.11 -13.54
N GLU A 147 0.70 22.36 -13.96
CA GLU A 147 1.10 23.55 -13.21
C GLU A 147 0.32 23.64 -11.89
N ASN A 148 0.81 24.42 -10.93
CA ASN A 148 0.15 24.50 -9.63
C ASN A 148 -1.23 25.14 -9.75
N ASP A 149 -1.34 26.21 -10.52
CA ASP A 149 -2.57 26.95 -10.76
C ASP A 149 -3.67 26.07 -11.40
N ASP A 150 -3.32 25.26 -12.41
CA ASP A 150 -4.28 24.32 -13.04
C ASP A 150 -4.83 23.31 -12.04
N THR A 151 -4.02 22.92 -11.07
CA THR A 151 -4.39 21.87 -10.14
C THR A 151 -5.18 22.40 -8.96
N ASP A 152 -4.89 23.62 -8.53
CA ASP A 152 -5.72 24.34 -7.58
C ASP A 152 -7.10 24.61 -8.20
N ALA A 153 -7.15 25.04 -9.46
CA ALA A 153 -8.39 25.21 -10.21
C ALA A 153 -9.18 23.89 -10.34
N PHE A 154 -8.50 22.78 -10.63
CA PHE A 154 -9.13 21.46 -10.71
C PHE A 154 -9.68 21.01 -9.35
N ALA A 155 -8.92 21.21 -8.26
CA ALA A 155 -9.35 20.86 -6.92
C ALA A 155 -10.57 21.68 -6.47
N GLU A 156 -10.61 22.96 -6.81
CA GLU A 156 -11.77 23.83 -6.57
C GLU A 156 -12.99 23.35 -7.35
N ALA A 157 -12.83 23.06 -8.65
CA ALA A 157 -13.91 22.59 -9.51
C ALA A 157 -14.53 21.27 -9.03
N ILE A 158 -13.69 20.30 -8.63
CA ILE A 158 -14.16 19.04 -8.04
C ILE A 158 -14.91 19.30 -6.73
N SER A 159 -14.32 20.10 -5.84
CA SER A 159 -14.92 20.40 -4.53
C SER A 159 -16.30 21.05 -4.68
N ALA A 160 -16.43 21.99 -5.63
CA ALA A 160 -17.70 22.64 -5.95
C ALA A 160 -18.73 21.65 -6.53
N TYR A 161 -18.32 20.77 -7.44
CA TYR A 161 -19.21 19.78 -8.05
C TYR A 161 -19.86 18.85 -7.01
N PHE A 162 -19.05 18.26 -6.13
CA PHE A 162 -19.57 17.32 -5.11
C PHE A 162 -20.37 18.04 -4.02
N SER A 163 -19.96 19.24 -3.61
CA SER A 163 -20.71 20.05 -2.66
C SER A 163 -22.10 20.42 -3.20
N GLY A 164 -22.20 20.72 -4.50
CA GLY A 164 -23.45 21.09 -5.16
C GLY A 164 -24.37 19.91 -5.50
N LYS A 165 -23.84 18.73 -5.83
CA LYS A 165 -24.64 17.55 -6.19
C LYS A 165 -25.03 16.66 -5.02
N GLU A 166 -24.16 16.48 -4.04
CA GLU A 166 -24.33 15.47 -2.99
C GLU A 166 -24.48 16.09 -1.60
N GLY A 167 -24.37 17.41 -1.45
CA GLY A 167 -24.41 18.10 -0.15
C GLY A 167 -23.22 17.76 0.76
N VAL A 168 -22.25 17.00 0.26
CA VAL A 168 -21.03 16.61 0.96
C VAL A 168 -19.92 17.56 0.55
N LYS A 169 -19.44 18.38 1.49
CA LYS A 169 -18.20 19.14 1.31
C LYS A 169 -17.03 18.16 1.35
N ILE A 170 -16.52 17.75 0.19
CA ILE A 170 -15.27 16.99 0.11
C ILE A 170 -14.15 17.96 0.48
N VAL A 171 -13.74 17.95 1.74
CA VAL A 171 -12.46 18.53 2.15
C VAL A 171 -11.41 17.52 1.72
N LEU A 172 -10.68 17.82 0.65
CA LEU A 172 -9.50 17.04 0.26
C LEU A 172 -8.45 17.19 1.39
N LEU A 173 -8.54 16.32 2.40
CA LEU A 173 -7.64 16.27 3.56
C LEU A 173 -6.30 15.65 3.16
N SER A 174 -5.56 16.36 2.31
CA SER A 174 -4.11 16.29 2.04
C SER A 174 -3.85 17.24 0.87
N PRO A 175 -2.71 17.96 0.83
CA PRO A 175 -2.45 18.90 -0.23
C PRO A 175 -2.55 18.19 -1.57
N ILE A 176 -3.12 18.89 -2.54
CA ILE A 176 -3.35 18.52 -3.94
C ILE A 176 -2.16 17.76 -4.58
N THR A 177 -0.95 17.92 -4.03
CA THR A 177 0.24 17.10 -4.25
C THR A 177 -0.01 15.58 -4.21
N ALA A 178 -0.87 15.07 -3.30
CA ALA A 178 -1.17 13.63 -3.21
C ALA A 178 -2.10 13.13 -4.34
N ILE A 179 -2.92 14.03 -4.92
CA ILE A 179 -3.77 13.73 -6.08
C ILE A 179 -2.95 13.84 -7.36
N LYS A 180 -2.09 14.88 -7.50
CA LYS A 180 -1.05 14.94 -8.54
C LYS A 180 -0.20 13.67 -8.53
N LYS A 181 0.23 13.24 -7.34
CA LYS A 181 1.02 12.03 -7.12
C LYS A 181 0.35 10.79 -7.67
N ASN A 182 -0.91 10.55 -7.25
CA ASN A 182 -1.63 9.35 -7.67
C ASN A 182 -2.01 9.37 -9.14
N ILE A 183 -2.34 10.54 -9.72
CA ILE A 183 -2.67 10.66 -11.14
C ILE A 183 -1.41 10.53 -12.00
N SER A 184 -0.29 11.18 -11.65
CA SER A 184 0.95 11.12 -12.44
C SER A 184 1.58 9.73 -12.44
N LEU A 185 1.70 9.08 -11.27
CA LEU A 185 2.21 7.70 -11.16
C LEU A 185 1.29 6.69 -11.86
N PHE A 186 -0.04 6.86 -11.76
CA PHE A 186 -0.99 6.01 -12.47
C PHE A 186 -0.85 6.18 -13.98
N ILE A 187 -0.73 7.42 -14.49
CA ILE A 187 -0.52 7.69 -15.92
C ILE A 187 0.80 7.06 -16.40
N GLN A 188 1.93 7.28 -15.72
CA GLN A 188 3.22 6.67 -16.10
C GLN A 188 3.17 5.13 -16.08
N ARG A 189 2.58 4.53 -15.04
CA ARG A 189 2.43 3.08 -14.90
C ARG A 189 1.49 2.46 -15.94
N THR A 190 0.55 3.23 -16.49
CA THR A 190 -0.29 2.79 -17.63
C THR A 190 0.40 2.93 -18.98
N LEU A 191 1.36 3.84 -19.12
CA LEU A 191 2.10 4.06 -20.36
C LEU A 191 3.27 3.08 -20.55
N ASP A 192 3.89 2.60 -19.47
CA ASP A 192 5.07 1.70 -19.50
C ASP A 192 4.74 0.19 -19.60
N LYS A 193 3.46 -0.23 -19.54
CA LYS A 193 3.11 -1.64 -19.73
C LYS A 193 3.14 -2.00 -21.24
N PRO A 194 3.80 -3.09 -21.65
CA PRO A 194 3.73 -3.54 -23.04
C PRO A 194 2.26 -3.83 -23.40
N PRO A 195 1.84 -3.51 -24.63
CA PRO A 195 0.46 -3.72 -25.05
C PRO A 195 0.13 -5.20 -24.90
N LEU A 196 -0.75 -5.54 -23.95
CA LEU A 196 -1.40 -6.84 -23.93
C LEU A 196 -2.04 -7.03 -25.30
N ASN A 197 -1.63 -8.06 -26.05
CA ASN A 197 -2.05 -8.38 -27.42
C ASN A 197 -3.44 -7.79 -27.74
N GLY A 198 -3.45 -6.69 -28.49
CA GLY A 198 -4.66 -5.99 -28.92
C GLY A 198 -4.97 -4.64 -28.24
N PHE A 199 -4.19 -4.20 -27.24
CA PHE A 199 -4.39 -2.89 -26.59
C PHE A 199 -3.32 -1.87 -27.00
N VAL A 200 -3.66 -1.01 -27.96
CA VAL A 200 -2.96 0.28 -28.14
C VAL A 200 -3.55 1.25 -27.11
N VAL A 201 -2.73 1.69 -26.16
CA VAL A 201 -3.10 2.70 -25.16
C VAL A 201 -2.91 4.08 -25.78
N LEU A 202 -4.03 4.76 -26.00
CA LEU A 202 -4.20 6.21 -26.05
C LEU A 202 -5.26 6.54 -25.01
#